data_AF-A0A7Y4Z4A7-F1
#
_entry.id   AF-A0A7Y4Z4A7-F1
#
_cell.length_a   1.000
_cell.length_b   1.000
_cell.length_c   1.000
_cell.angle_alpha   90.00
_cell.angle_beta   90.00
_cell.angle_gamma   90.00
#
_symmetry.space_group_name_H-M   'P 1'
#
loop_
_entity.id
_entity.type
_entity.pdbx_description
1 polymer ?
#
loop_
_entity_poly.entity_id
_entity_poly.type
_entity_poly.pdbx_seq_one_letter_code
_entity_poly.pdbx_strand_id
1 'polypeptide(L)'
;MKIIIKTLLLVFATNVALGQTIRIKEPEFANNGIYVNDTIGDGIPLEKQKYTISTKSNAALYIPFANLAAGKTKTKLVFQGKESTTKISSKEKIHFIIKMTDNSNDPTSLIEVFKLTQEKNLRTSIMAEAKVIGGAETKNLETFTYSAKKYGQSSYLIELNNLPVGQYGIHMSTSVEYLLFEIN
;
A
#
# COMPACT_ATOMS: atom_id res chain seq x y z
N MET A 1 -59.77 38.60 29.01
CA MET A 1 -58.96 38.81 27.79
C MET A 1 -57.90 37.71 27.73
N LYS A 2 -58.04 36.75 26.82
CA LYS A 2 -57.19 35.55 26.71
C LYS A 2 -55.90 35.90 25.96
N ILE A 3 -54.74 35.70 26.56
CA ILE A 3 -53.45 35.78 25.86
C ILE A 3 -52.90 34.36 25.76
N ILE A 4 -52.97 33.80 24.56
CA ILE A 4 -52.45 32.47 24.21
C ILE A 4 -51.01 32.69 23.74
N ILE A 5 -50.04 32.39 24.60
CA ILE A 5 -48.62 32.37 24.22
C ILE A 5 -48.33 31.03 23.55
N LYS A 6 -48.12 31.05 22.23
CA LYS A 6 -47.67 29.88 21.45
C LYS A 6 -46.16 29.71 21.63
N THR A 7 -45.75 28.76 22.45
CA THR A 7 -44.34 28.34 22.56
C THR A 7 -43.95 27.54 21.32
N LEU A 8 -43.08 28.12 20.48
CA LEU A 8 -42.45 27.45 19.35
C LEU A 8 -41.26 26.63 19.87
N LEU A 9 -41.42 25.31 19.95
CA LEU A 9 -40.35 24.38 20.34
C LEU A 9 -39.46 24.10 19.12
N LEU A 10 -38.28 24.71 19.08
CA LEU A 10 -37.28 24.48 18.04
C LEU A 10 -36.54 23.17 18.35
N VAL A 11 -36.87 22.08 17.65
CA VAL A 11 -36.16 20.80 17.76
C VAL A 11 -34.86 20.88 16.97
N PHE A 12 -33.73 20.98 17.67
CA PHE A 12 -32.40 20.90 17.09
C PHE A 12 -32.05 19.42 16.87
N ALA A 13 -32.24 18.91 15.65
CA ALA A 13 -31.79 17.58 15.27
C ALA A 13 -30.27 17.63 14.99
N THR A 14 -29.45 17.34 15.99
CA THR A 14 -28.01 17.15 15.78
C THR A 14 -27.80 15.81 15.06
N ASN A 15 -27.51 15.87 13.76
CA ASN A 15 -26.98 14.73 13.02
C ASN A 15 -25.55 14.49 13.49
N VAL A 16 -25.37 13.68 14.54
CA VAL A 16 -24.06 13.12 14.87
C VAL A 16 -23.82 12.01 13.85
N ALA A 17 -23.05 12.32 12.80
CA ALA A 17 -22.47 11.29 11.95
C ALA A 17 -21.54 10.45 12.83
N LEU A 18 -22.02 9.30 13.29
CA LEU A 18 -21.22 8.32 14.01
C LEU A 18 -20.13 7.82 13.04
N GLY A 19 -18.94 8.40 13.14
CA GLY A 19 -17.76 7.83 12.49
C GLY A 19 -17.58 6.40 12.98
N GLN A 20 -17.67 5.43 12.07
CA GLN A 20 -17.48 4.03 12.39
C GLN A 20 -16.09 3.86 13.02
N THR A 21 -16.07 3.45 14.29
CA THR A 21 -14.83 3.26 15.04
C THR A 21 -14.33 1.84 14.82
N ILE A 22 -13.22 1.70 14.10
CA ILE A 22 -12.58 0.40 13.84
C ILE A 22 -11.99 -0.16 15.14
N ARG A 23 -12.50 -1.31 15.58
CA ARG A 23 -12.10 -2.09 16.76
C ARG A 23 -11.61 -3.49 16.36
N ILE A 24 -10.76 -3.55 15.35
CA ILE A 24 -10.06 -4.78 14.98
C ILE A 24 -8.81 -4.94 15.86
N LYS A 25 -8.50 -6.17 16.28
CA LYS A 25 -7.30 -6.40 17.10
C LYS A 25 -6.02 -6.11 16.31
N GLU A 26 -5.00 -5.61 17.01
CA GLU A 26 -3.67 -5.50 16.43
C GLU A 26 -3.09 -6.88 16.10
N PRO A 27 -2.32 -7.04 15.02
CA PRO A 27 -1.54 -8.25 14.79
C PRO A 27 -0.62 -8.54 15.99
N GLU A 28 -0.43 -9.83 16.29
CA GLU A 28 0.35 -10.28 17.45
C GLU A 28 1.84 -9.90 17.34
N PHE A 29 2.42 -10.04 16.14
CA PHE A 29 3.84 -9.81 15.90
C PHE A 29 4.08 -8.58 15.04
N ALA A 30 5.18 -7.88 15.31
CA ALA A 30 5.68 -6.80 14.46
C ALA A 30 5.98 -7.29 13.04
N ASN A 31 5.95 -6.37 12.09
CA ASN A 31 6.12 -6.61 10.65
C ASN A 31 5.02 -7.50 10.03
N ASN A 32 3.86 -7.60 10.70
CA ASN A 32 2.66 -8.20 10.13
C ASN A 32 1.61 -7.13 9.86
N GLY A 33 0.68 -7.43 8.96
CA GLY A 33 -0.44 -6.55 8.67
C GLY A 33 -1.70 -7.32 8.36
N ILE A 34 -2.83 -6.66 8.59
CA ILE A 34 -4.16 -7.18 8.34
C ILE A 34 -4.96 -6.16 7.53
N TYR A 35 -5.75 -6.66 6.58
CA TYR A 35 -6.82 -5.91 5.94
C TYR A 35 -8.02 -5.79 6.88
N VAL A 36 -8.56 -4.57 6.98
CA VAL A 36 -9.76 -4.25 7.75
C VAL A 36 -10.98 -4.56 6.90
N ASN A 37 -11.49 -5.78 7.01
CA ASN A 37 -12.66 -6.24 6.25
C ASN A 37 -14.00 -5.85 6.88
N ASP A 38 -14.01 -5.49 8.17
CA ASP A 38 -15.17 -5.07 8.95
C ASP A 38 -14.73 -4.06 10.04
N THR A 39 -15.65 -3.65 10.89
CA THR A 39 -15.45 -2.68 11.96
C THR A 39 -14.94 -3.33 13.24
N ILE A 40 -15.21 -4.62 13.48
CA ILE A 40 -14.84 -5.35 14.70
C ILE A 40 -14.37 -6.76 14.32
N GLY A 41 -13.33 -7.28 14.98
CA GLY A 41 -12.85 -8.65 14.77
C GLY A 41 -11.31 -8.73 14.73
N ASP A 42 -10.80 -9.71 13.97
CA ASP A 42 -9.36 -9.97 13.86
C ASP A 42 -8.75 -9.52 12.51
N GLY A 43 -9.59 -9.06 11.58
CA GLY A 43 -9.15 -8.69 10.22
C GLY A 43 -8.75 -9.91 9.38
N ILE A 44 -8.29 -9.65 8.16
CA ILE A 44 -7.76 -10.68 7.26
C ILE A 44 -6.24 -10.49 7.12
N PRO A 45 -5.40 -11.47 7.48
CA PRO A 45 -3.95 -11.33 7.36
C PRO A 45 -3.52 -11.12 5.90
N LEU A 46 -2.52 -10.27 5.71
CA LEU A 46 -1.86 -10.09 4.42
C LEU A 46 -0.90 -11.26 4.17
N GLU A 47 -0.72 -11.61 2.89
CA GLU A 47 0.25 -12.64 2.51
C GLU A 47 1.66 -12.13 2.80
N LYS A 48 2.40 -12.82 3.66
CA LYS A 48 3.78 -12.44 3.96
C LYS A 48 4.75 -13.25 3.12
N GLN A 49 5.61 -12.57 2.36
CA GLN A 49 6.56 -13.25 1.47
C GLN A 49 7.92 -12.57 1.41
N LYS A 50 8.98 -13.39 1.34
CA LYS A 50 10.32 -12.96 0.94
C LYS A 50 10.38 -12.74 -0.56
N TYR A 51 11.41 -12.01 -1.01
CA TYR A 51 11.64 -11.70 -2.40
C TYR A 51 13.03 -12.17 -2.84
N THR A 52 13.22 -12.27 -4.14
CA THR A 52 14.55 -12.36 -4.75
C THR A 52 14.80 -11.13 -5.63
N ILE A 53 16.05 -10.79 -5.84
CA ILE A 53 16.45 -9.68 -6.71
C ILE A 53 16.91 -10.25 -8.04
N SER A 54 16.33 -9.74 -9.14
CA SER A 54 16.74 -10.08 -10.49
C SER A 54 17.21 -8.82 -11.21
N THR A 55 18.49 -8.77 -11.57
CA THR A 55 19.06 -7.72 -12.42
C THR A 55 19.30 -8.25 -13.82
N LYS A 56 18.77 -7.55 -14.84
CA LYS A 56 19.02 -7.82 -16.25
C LYS A 56 19.67 -6.60 -16.88
N SER A 57 20.81 -6.80 -17.51
CA SER A 57 21.54 -5.77 -18.27
C SER A 57 21.74 -6.24 -19.69
N ASN A 58 21.41 -5.39 -20.66
CA ASN A 58 21.77 -5.62 -22.06
C ASN A 58 23.14 -5.00 -22.34
N ALA A 59 23.94 -5.68 -23.17
CA ALA A 59 25.22 -5.15 -23.64
C ALA A 59 25.01 -3.82 -24.37
N ALA A 60 25.93 -2.87 -24.16
CA ALA A 60 25.88 -1.57 -24.80
C ALA A 60 26.03 -1.72 -26.32
N LEU A 61 25.05 -1.26 -27.09
CA LEU A 61 25.09 -1.23 -28.55
C LEU A 61 25.57 0.15 -29.01
N TYR A 62 26.64 0.19 -29.80
CA TYR A 62 27.09 1.41 -30.47
C TYR A 62 26.34 1.59 -31.79
N ILE A 63 25.76 2.78 -31.98
CA ILE A 63 25.01 3.18 -33.18
C ILE A 63 25.89 4.17 -33.96
N PRO A 64 26.69 3.71 -34.93
CA PRO A 64 27.73 4.53 -35.58
C PRO A 64 27.17 5.72 -36.34
N PHE A 65 26.01 5.56 -37.00
CA PHE A 65 25.39 6.64 -37.79
C PHE A 65 24.82 7.79 -36.93
N ALA A 66 24.65 7.58 -35.62
CA ALA A 66 24.21 8.60 -34.68
C ALA A 66 25.33 9.02 -33.71
N ASN A 67 26.49 8.36 -33.74
CA ASN A 67 27.55 8.49 -32.72
C ASN A 67 27.02 8.30 -31.28
N LEU A 68 26.11 7.34 -31.08
CA LEU A 68 25.43 7.09 -29.80
C LEU A 68 25.71 5.70 -29.25
N ALA A 69 25.78 5.58 -27.92
CA ALA A 69 25.74 4.31 -27.21
C ALA A 69 24.34 4.09 -26.60
N ALA A 70 23.82 2.86 -26.74
CA ALA A 70 22.54 2.44 -26.20
C ALA A 70 22.71 1.29 -25.20
N GLY A 71 22.22 1.45 -23.97
CA GLY A 71 22.30 0.43 -22.92
C GLY A 71 21.08 0.47 -22.01
N LYS A 72 20.72 -0.68 -21.43
CA LYS A 72 19.60 -0.78 -20.49
C LYS A 72 19.90 -1.79 -19.39
N THR A 73 19.70 -1.36 -18.15
CA THR A 73 19.77 -2.20 -16.95
C THR A 73 18.45 -2.08 -16.20
N LYS A 74 17.91 -3.22 -15.76
CA LYS A 74 16.66 -3.28 -15.00
C LYS A 74 16.80 -4.25 -13.84
N THR A 75 16.57 -3.76 -12.63
CA THR A 75 16.54 -4.53 -11.39
C THR A 75 15.11 -4.64 -10.90
N LYS A 76 14.68 -5.87 -10.63
CA LYS A 76 13.34 -6.19 -10.15
C LYS A 76 13.38 -6.91 -8.81
N LEU A 77 12.41 -6.60 -7.96
CA LEU A 77 11.97 -7.49 -6.89
C LEU A 77 11.11 -8.59 -7.51
N VAL A 78 11.31 -9.84 -7.09
CA VAL A 78 10.59 -11.01 -7.61
C VAL A 78 9.97 -11.78 -6.45
N PHE A 79 8.68 -12.01 -6.56
CA PHE A 79 7.82 -12.70 -5.61
C PHE A 79 7.26 -13.95 -6.28
N GLN A 80 7.24 -15.06 -5.54
CA GLN A 80 6.66 -16.32 -6.04
C GLN A 80 5.13 -16.23 -6.06
N GLY A 81 4.51 -17.03 -6.91
CA GLY A 81 3.06 -17.07 -7.06
C GLY A 81 2.51 -15.98 -7.98
N LYS A 82 1.46 -16.34 -8.73
CA LYS A 82 0.78 -15.47 -9.68
C LYS A 82 -0.05 -14.37 -9.01
N GLU A 83 -0.72 -14.73 -7.91
CA GLU A 83 -1.73 -13.91 -7.24
C GLU A 83 -1.54 -14.00 -5.73
N SER A 84 -2.05 -13.00 -5.01
CA SER A 84 -2.02 -13.04 -3.56
C SER A 84 -3.05 -13.98 -2.97
N THR A 85 -2.72 -14.59 -1.83
CA THR A 85 -3.71 -15.31 -1.03
C THR A 85 -4.73 -14.37 -0.41
N THR A 86 -4.40 -13.08 -0.25
CA THR A 86 -5.29 -12.08 0.34
C THR A 86 -5.92 -11.23 -0.75
N LYS A 87 -7.19 -11.51 -1.03
CA LYS A 87 -7.97 -10.85 -2.10
C LYS A 87 -8.98 -9.89 -1.49
N ILE A 88 -9.00 -8.66 -2.00
CA ILE A 88 -9.77 -7.55 -1.47
C ILE A 88 -10.58 -6.95 -2.61
N SER A 89 -11.91 -6.94 -2.46
CA SER A 89 -12.77 -6.29 -3.44
C SER A 89 -12.46 -4.80 -3.55
N SER A 90 -12.42 -4.29 -4.77
CA SER A 90 -12.22 -2.88 -5.07
C SER A 90 -13.23 -2.01 -4.32
N LYS A 91 -12.71 -0.99 -3.63
CA LYS A 91 -13.47 -0.03 -2.81
C LYS A 91 -12.84 1.35 -2.95
N GLU A 92 -13.64 2.39 -2.71
CA GLU A 92 -13.16 3.77 -2.66
C GLU A 92 -12.06 3.92 -1.59
N LYS A 93 -12.25 3.28 -0.43
CA LYS A 93 -11.32 3.31 0.70
C LYS A 93 -11.02 1.91 1.19
N ILE A 94 -9.74 1.63 1.38
CA ILE A 94 -9.25 0.36 1.89
C ILE A 94 -8.33 0.64 3.07
N HIS A 95 -8.59 -0.02 4.20
CA HIS A 95 -7.84 0.16 5.42
C HIS A 95 -6.99 -1.07 5.75
N PHE A 96 -5.80 -0.83 6.28
CA PHE A 96 -4.94 -1.87 6.83
C PHE A 96 -4.42 -1.47 8.19
N ILE A 97 -4.28 -2.45 9.09
CA ILE A 97 -3.57 -2.27 10.36
C ILE A 97 -2.20 -2.92 10.20
N ILE A 98 -1.14 -2.11 10.30
CA ILE A 98 0.25 -2.55 10.15
C ILE A 98 0.93 -2.50 11.52
N LYS A 99 1.34 -3.66 12.02
CA LYS A 99 1.99 -3.81 13.33
C LYS A 99 3.47 -3.52 13.23
N MET A 100 3.94 -2.59 14.04
CA MET A 100 5.34 -2.24 14.20
C MET A 100 5.79 -2.49 15.65
N THR A 101 7.07 -2.24 15.94
CA THR A 101 7.61 -2.28 17.32
C THR A 101 6.98 -1.20 18.20
N ASP A 102 6.73 -0.02 17.64
CA ASP A 102 6.03 1.11 18.24
C ASP A 102 5.33 1.92 17.14
N ASN A 103 4.46 2.85 17.55
CA ASN A 103 3.81 3.80 16.64
C ASN A 103 4.23 5.26 16.90
N SER A 104 5.48 5.47 17.32
CA SER A 104 5.99 6.78 17.71
C SER A 104 6.42 7.65 16.53
N ASN A 105 6.86 7.02 15.45
CA ASN A 105 7.43 7.66 14.27
C ASN A 105 6.38 7.97 13.19
N ASP A 106 6.76 8.74 12.17
CA ASP A 106 5.89 8.99 11.03
C ASP A 106 5.80 7.72 10.14
N PRO A 107 4.61 7.12 9.97
CA PRO A 107 4.46 5.92 9.14
C PRO A 107 4.87 6.13 7.68
N THR A 108 4.72 7.34 7.14
CA THR A 108 5.06 7.65 5.73
C THR A 108 6.55 7.53 5.43
N SER A 109 7.40 7.61 6.45
CA SER A 109 8.85 7.38 6.35
C SER A 109 9.26 5.91 6.52
N LEU A 110 8.34 5.06 7.00
CA LEU A 110 8.62 3.69 7.40
C LEU A 110 7.92 2.66 6.52
N ILE A 111 6.80 3.02 5.92
CA ILE A 111 5.91 2.12 5.19
C ILE A 111 5.78 2.60 3.75
N GLU A 112 6.11 1.72 2.81
CA GLU A 112 5.93 1.96 1.38
C GLU A 112 4.85 1.04 0.84
N VAL A 113 3.98 1.58 -0.01
CA VAL A 113 2.97 0.79 -0.74
C VAL A 113 3.29 0.90 -2.22
N PHE A 114 3.34 -0.19 -2.96
CA PHE A 114 3.75 -0.19 -4.36
C PHE A 114 2.99 -1.23 -5.17
N LYS A 115 2.95 -1.03 -6.50
CA LYS A 115 2.28 -1.95 -7.41
C LYS A 115 3.22 -3.09 -7.82
N LEU A 116 2.62 -4.26 -7.96
CA LEU A 116 3.25 -5.44 -8.53
C LEU A 116 2.72 -5.67 -9.95
N THR A 117 3.61 -6.12 -10.82
CA THR A 117 3.29 -6.63 -12.14
C THR A 117 3.28 -8.14 -12.09
N GLN A 118 2.15 -8.74 -12.48
CA GLN A 118 2.04 -10.18 -12.63
C GLN A 118 2.77 -10.64 -13.91
N GLU A 119 3.71 -11.57 -13.77
CA GLU A 119 4.50 -12.14 -14.86
C GLU A 119 4.45 -13.66 -14.80
N LYS A 120 3.60 -14.27 -15.64
CA LYS A 120 3.35 -15.74 -15.65
C LYS A 120 2.96 -16.26 -14.26
N ASN A 121 3.91 -16.90 -13.55
CA ASN A 121 3.73 -17.50 -12.22
C ASN A 121 4.41 -16.69 -11.11
N LEU A 122 4.84 -15.46 -11.41
CA LEU A 122 5.56 -14.58 -10.51
C LEU A 122 4.84 -13.24 -10.41
N ARG A 123 5.14 -12.50 -9.35
CA ARG A 123 4.82 -11.08 -9.21
C ARG A 123 6.14 -10.32 -9.12
N THR A 124 6.24 -9.17 -9.78
CA THR A 124 7.49 -8.39 -9.80
C THR A 124 7.24 -6.91 -9.56
N SER A 125 8.23 -6.21 -9.03
CA SER A 125 8.22 -4.73 -9.03
C SER A 125 9.56 -4.19 -9.50
N ILE A 126 9.54 -3.07 -10.20
CA ILE A 126 10.76 -2.42 -10.69
C ILE A 126 11.37 -1.65 -9.52
N MET A 127 12.51 -2.12 -9.03
CA MET A 127 13.24 -1.42 -7.97
C MET A 127 14.04 -0.26 -8.56
N ALA A 128 14.75 -0.54 -9.66
CA ALA A 128 15.56 0.43 -10.37
C ALA A 128 15.65 0.07 -11.86
N GLU A 129 15.62 1.06 -12.73
CA GLU A 129 15.84 0.94 -14.16
C GLU A 129 16.73 2.07 -14.64
N ALA A 130 17.82 1.75 -15.33
CA ALA A 130 18.73 2.71 -15.92
C ALA A 130 18.80 2.49 -17.44
N LYS A 131 18.74 3.58 -18.19
CA LYS A 131 18.76 3.57 -19.65
C LYS A 131 19.73 4.63 -20.15
N VAL A 132 20.57 4.26 -21.10
CA VAL A 132 21.49 5.17 -21.78
C VAL A 132 21.10 5.19 -23.25
N ILE A 133 20.63 6.31 -23.77
CA ILE A 133 20.47 6.58 -25.22
C ILE A 133 20.76 8.06 -25.45
N GLY A 134 22.00 8.40 -25.82
CA GLY A 134 22.40 9.82 -25.97
C GLY A 134 22.30 10.68 -24.70
N GLY A 135 22.08 10.05 -23.56
CA GLY A 135 21.90 10.62 -22.22
C GLY A 135 21.51 9.51 -21.24
N ALA A 136 21.73 9.73 -19.94
CA ALA A 136 21.42 8.77 -18.89
C ALA A 136 20.05 9.09 -18.24
N GLU A 137 19.17 8.10 -18.18
CA GLU A 137 17.88 8.16 -17.50
C GLU A 137 17.80 7.08 -16.42
N THR A 138 17.25 7.43 -15.25
CA THR A 138 17.03 6.49 -14.14
C THR A 138 15.59 6.56 -13.65
N LYS A 139 14.98 5.41 -13.41
CA LYS A 139 13.64 5.25 -12.82
C LYS A 139 13.74 4.37 -11.58
N ASN A 140 13.08 4.78 -10.50
CA ASN A 140 13.00 4.02 -9.24
C ASN A 140 11.61 3.40 -9.06
N LEU A 141 11.43 2.69 -7.95
CA LEU A 141 10.15 2.11 -7.54
C LEU A 141 9.04 3.16 -7.47
N GLU A 142 7.89 2.84 -8.07
CA GLU A 142 6.68 3.67 -7.99
C GLU A 142 5.88 3.29 -6.76
N THR A 143 5.71 4.26 -5.85
CA THR A 143 4.97 4.10 -4.60
C THR A 143 3.63 4.84 -4.63
N PHE A 144 2.65 4.34 -3.87
CA PHE A 144 1.34 4.94 -3.68
C PHE A 144 1.33 5.79 -2.42
N THR A 145 0.71 6.97 -2.52
CA THR A 145 0.42 7.80 -1.37
C THR A 145 -0.76 7.21 -0.60
N TYR A 146 -0.70 7.31 0.72
CA TYR A 146 -1.76 6.89 1.63
C TYR A 146 -1.86 7.88 2.79
N SER A 147 -2.96 7.82 3.53
CA SER A 147 -3.08 8.51 4.82
C SER A 147 -2.92 7.50 5.94
N ALA A 148 -2.37 7.92 7.08
CA ALA A 148 -2.11 7.03 8.19
C ALA A 148 -2.28 7.72 9.52
N LYS A 149 -2.64 6.94 10.53
CA LYS A 149 -2.71 7.37 11.93
C LYS A 149 -2.28 6.26 12.86
N LYS A 150 -1.93 6.61 14.10
CA LYS A 150 -1.67 5.63 15.16
C LYS A 150 -2.89 4.75 15.41
N TYR A 151 -2.65 3.48 15.68
CA TYR A 151 -3.66 2.49 15.98
C TYR A 151 -3.21 1.59 17.13
N GLY A 152 -4.00 1.53 18.19
CA GLY A 152 -3.65 0.77 19.39
C GLY A 152 -2.31 1.20 19.98
N GLN A 153 -1.54 0.23 20.45
CA GLN A 153 -0.28 0.47 21.18
C GLN A 153 0.93 0.59 20.25
N SER A 154 1.00 -0.20 19.17
CA SER A 154 2.19 -0.20 18.30
C SER A 154 1.89 -0.43 16.83
N SER A 155 0.65 -0.15 16.41
CA SER A 155 0.26 -0.25 15.00
C SER A 155 -0.05 1.10 14.38
N TYR A 156 -0.10 1.12 13.06
CA TYR A 156 -0.68 2.21 12.28
C TYR A 156 -1.90 1.70 11.53
N LEU A 157 -2.94 2.53 11.45
CA LEU A 157 -4.04 2.35 10.53
C LEU A 157 -3.74 3.17 9.28
N ILE A 158 -3.53 2.50 8.16
CA ILE A 158 -3.31 3.14 6.86
C ILE A 158 -4.60 3.08 6.02
N GLU A 159 -4.89 4.13 5.27
CA GLU A 159 -6.03 4.25 4.34
C GLU A 159 -5.48 4.55 2.93
N LEU A 160 -5.79 3.64 2.01
CA LEU A 160 -5.50 3.75 0.58
C LEU A 160 -6.81 4.04 -0.16
N ASN A 161 -6.76 5.01 -1.07
CA ASN A 161 -7.94 5.47 -1.79
C ASN A 161 -7.87 5.05 -3.26
N ASN A 162 -8.99 4.54 -3.79
CA ASN A 162 -9.19 4.26 -5.21
C ASN A 162 -8.06 3.43 -5.86
N LEU A 163 -7.59 2.39 -5.17
CA LEU A 163 -6.59 1.51 -5.75
C LEU A 163 -7.17 0.78 -6.97
N PRO A 164 -6.50 0.85 -8.15
CA PRO A 164 -6.92 0.07 -9.31
C PRO A 164 -6.89 -1.44 -9.04
N VAL A 165 -7.62 -2.21 -9.83
CA VAL A 165 -7.51 -3.68 -9.84
C VAL A 165 -6.04 -4.08 -10.13
N GLY A 166 -5.50 -5.03 -9.36
CA GLY A 166 -4.13 -5.48 -9.51
C GLY A 166 -3.50 -6.06 -8.25
N GLN A 167 -2.20 -6.32 -8.32
CA GLN A 167 -1.38 -6.87 -7.25
C GLN A 167 -0.57 -5.75 -6.58
N TYR A 168 -0.42 -5.81 -5.27
CA TYR A 168 0.24 -4.77 -4.48
C TYR A 168 1.12 -5.35 -3.39
N GLY A 169 2.08 -4.56 -2.94
CA GLY A 169 2.95 -4.87 -1.81
C GLY A 169 3.01 -3.70 -0.84
N ILE A 170 3.14 -4.03 0.45
CA ILE A 170 3.49 -3.11 1.53
C ILE A 170 4.84 -3.55 2.07
N HIS A 171 5.78 -2.61 2.12
CA HIS A 171 7.09 -2.81 2.73
C HIS A 171 7.19 -1.97 3.99
N MET A 172 7.83 -2.53 5.01
CA MET A 172 8.22 -1.81 6.21
C MET A 172 9.74 -1.76 6.25
N SER A 173 10.32 -0.59 6.53
CA SER A 173 11.78 -0.40 6.57
C SER A 173 12.50 -1.35 7.54
N THR A 174 11.80 -1.82 8.57
CA THR A 174 12.28 -2.78 9.58
C THR A 174 12.15 -4.25 9.15
N SER A 175 11.52 -4.53 8.00
CA SER A 175 11.17 -5.88 7.56
C SER A 175 11.98 -6.29 6.32
N VAL A 176 12.40 -7.55 6.31
CA VAL A 176 12.96 -8.23 5.12
C VAL A 176 11.89 -8.92 4.27
N GLU A 177 10.66 -8.97 4.78
CA GLU A 177 9.49 -9.56 4.13
C GLU A 177 8.50 -8.47 3.70
N TYR A 178 7.75 -8.75 2.66
CA TYR A 178 6.70 -7.87 2.14
C TYR A 178 5.33 -8.46 2.47
N LEU A 179 4.36 -7.57 2.68
CA LEU A 179 2.97 -7.92 2.84
C LEU A 179 2.26 -7.70 1.51
N LEU A 180 1.76 -8.77 0.90
CA LEU A 180 1.17 -8.77 -0.43
C LEU A 180 -0.34 -8.88 -0.33
N PHE A 181 -1.02 -8.22 -1.27
CA PHE A 181 -2.47 -8.28 -1.42
C PHE A 181 -2.89 -8.03 -2.87
N GLU A 182 -4.10 -8.46 -3.20
CA GLU A 182 -4.74 -8.27 -4.50
C GLU A 182 -6.00 -7.43 -4.35
N ILE A 183 -6.16 -6.45 -5.24
CA ILE A 183 -7.43 -5.76 -5.46
C ILE A 183 -8.13 -6.39 -6.66
N ASN A 184 -9.35 -6.88 -6.47
CA ASN A 184 -10.19 -7.51 -7.51
C ASN A 184 -11.51 -6.78 -7.77
#